data_AF-A0A932PEI0-F1
#
_entry.id   AF-A0A932PEI0-F1
#
_cell.length_a   1.000
_cell.length_b   1.000
_cell.length_c   1.000
_cell.angle_alpha   90.00
_cell.angle_beta   90.00
_cell.angle_gamma   90.00
#
_symmetry.space_group_name_H-M   'P 1'
#
loop_
_entity.id
_entity.type
_entity.pdbx_description
1 polymer ?
#
loop_
_entity_poly.entity_id
_entity_poly.type
_entity_poly.pdbx_seq_one_letter_code
_entity_poly.pdbx_strand_id
1 'polypeptide(L)'
;MTVHRLGHDRLRVHADFLPGNKQFRDFPAADITRIHVLLGDGDDQALIGGDILLPVIIEGGAGNDLLYGGGGNNLLLGGDGLDLLMGGRGRNILIGGRGSDLLLGGGGEDLLIAGSTVYDSGDAGLAHEDALLAILAEWGSSRDYATRIENLKGTGAGERANGSFFLDGETVEDDLALDLLIGGSGMDWFLAEPGKDLLLGRKANERVN
;
A
#
# COMPACT_ATOMS: atom_id res chain seq x y z
N MET A 1 -7.53 14.11 -3.32
CA MET A 1 -8.82 13.37 -3.37
C MET A 1 -9.19 12.88 -1.98
N THR A 2 -10.47 12.86 -1.59
CA THR A 2 -10.93 12.22 -0.34
C THR A 2 -12.13 11.30 -0.59
N VAL A 3 -12.27 10.23 0.20
CA VAL A 3 -13.45 9.35 0.13
C VAL A 3 -14.07 9.24 1.51
N HIS A 4 -15.39 9.34 1.59
CA HIS A 4 -16.17 9.32 2.82
C HIS A 4 -17.31 8.31 2.74
N ARG A 5 -17.51 7.52 3.81
CA ARG A 5 -18.70 6.69 3.98
C ARG A 5 -19.87 7.52 4.52
N LEU A 6 -21.03 7.43 3.88
CA LEU A 6 -22.26 8.12 4.25
C LEU A 6 -23.30 7.10 4.75
N GLY A 7 -23.18 6.70 6.01
CA GLY A 7 -24.00 5.63 6.58
C GLY A 7 -23.55 4.23 6.14
N HIS A 8 -24.40 3.23 6.30
CA HIS A 8 -24.02 1.83 6.04
C HIS A 8 -23.99 1.48 4.54
N ASP A 9 -24.76 2.19 3.71
CA ASP A 9 -25.08 1.73 2.35
C ASP A 9 -24.57 2.65 1.25
N ARG A 10 -23.78 3.68 1.57
CA ARG A 10 -23.36 4.66 0.56
C ARG A 10 -21.94 5.17 0.78
N LEU A 11 -21.19 5.29 -0.31
CA LEU A 11 -19.88 5.94 -0.37
C LEU A 11 -19.98 7.21 -1.20
N ARG A 12 -19.31 8.27 -0.75
CA ARG A 12 -19.14 9.53 -1.48
C ARG A 12 -17.66 9.76 -1.75
N VAL A 13 -17.36 9.95 -3.03
CA VAL A 13 -16.02 10.27 -3.50
C VAL A 13 -15.91 11.77 -3.76
N HIS A 14 -14.87 12.40 -3.21
CA HIS A 14 -14.48 13.79 -3.44
C HIS A 14 -13.21 13.78 -4.28
N ALA A 15 -13.29 14.17 -5.55
CA ALA A 15 -12.11 14.53 -6.33
C ALA A 15 -12.04 16.07 -6.40
N ASP A 16 -10.94 16.64 -5.91
CA ASP A 16 -10.69 18.07 -6.05
C ASP A 16 -10.10 18.30 -7.44
N PHE A 17 -10.94 18.69 -8.39
CA PHE A 17 -10.50 19.29 -9.64
C PHE A 17 -10.26 20.80 -9.41
N LEU A 18 -9.59 21.46 -10.38
CA LEU A 18 -9.31 22.91 -10.40
C LEU A 18 -10.29 23.76 -9.56
N PRO A 19 -9.80 24.76 -8.80
CA PRO A 19 -10.57 25.44 -7.75
C PRO A 19 -11.96 25.87 -8.24
N GLY A 20 -13.00 25.24 -7.68
CA GLY A 20 -14.40 25.51 -7.99
C GLY A 20 -15.21 24.31 -8.48
N ASN A 21 -14.57 23.23 -8.93
CA ASN A 21 -15.28 22.04 -9.44
C ASN A 21 -15.22 20.86 -8.46
N LYS A 22 -16.06 20.89 -7.43
CA LYS A 22 -16.34 19.69 -6.62
C LYS A 22 -17.40 18.84 -7.31
N GLN A 23 -16.99 17.76 -7.97
CA GLN A 23 -17.93 16.74 -8.44
C GLN A 23 -17.98 15.61 -7.42
N PHE A 24 -19.19 15.28 -6.98
CA PHE A 24 -19.44 14.14 -6.11
C PHE A 24 -20.25 13.10 -6.86
N ARG A 25 -19.92 11.83 -6.64
CA ARG A 25 -20.75 10.71 -7.05
C ARG A 25 -20.98 9.81 -5.85
N ASP A 26 -22.25 9.53 -5.59
CA ASP A 26 -22.68 8.63 -4.55
C ASP A 26 -22.89 7.24 -5.18
N PHE A 27 -22.39 6.20 -4.51
CA PHE A 27 -22.53 4.81 -4.95
C PHE A 27 -23.08 3.94 -3.81
N PRO A 28 -23.90 2.91 -4.10
CA PRO A 28 -24.25 1.90 -3.10
C PRO A 28 -22.99 1.21 -2.57
N ALA A 29 -22.82 1.17 -1.26
CA ALA A 29 -21.63 0.59 -0.64
C ALA A 29 -21.53 -0.93 -0.87
N ALA A 30 -22.66 -1.61 -1.07
CA ALA A 30 -22.70 -3.05 -1.37
C ALA A 30 -22.15 -3.41 -2.75
N ASP A 31 -22.14 -2.46 -3.69
CA ASP A 31 -21.69 -2.66 -5.06
C ASP A 31 -20.18 -2.40 -5.22
N ILE A 32 -19.52 -1.89 -4.18
CA ILE A 32 -18.10 -1.51 -4.21
C ILE A 32 -17.31 -2.51 -3.40
N THR A 33 -16.41 -3.22 -4.08
CA THR A 33 -15.47 -4.16 -3.46
C THR A 33 -14.11 -3.53 -3.15
N ARG A 34 -13.76 -2.44 -3.86
CA ARG A 34 -12.49 -1.72 -3.72
C ARG A 34 -12.62 -0.28 -4.19
N ILE A 35 -11.78 0.60 -3.63
CA ILE A 35 -11.53 1.95 -4.16
C ILE A 35 -10.12 1.97 -4.76
N HIS A 36 -9.97 2.52 -5.95
CA HIS A 36 -8.66 2.75 -6.58
C HIS A 36 -8.52 4.24 -6.87
N VAL A 37 -7.44 4.82 -6.38
CA VAL A 37 -7.08 6.24 -6.51
C VAL A 37 -5.78 6.29 -7.30
N LEU A 38 -5.84 6.89 -8.49
CA LEU A 38 -4.69 7.17 -9.34
C LEU A 38 -4.42 8.66 -9.26
N LEU A 39 -3.30 9.03 -8.68
CA LEU A 39 -2.77 10.39 -8.68
C LEU A 39 -1.79 10.54 -9.86
N GLY A 40 -1.27 11.75 -10.08
CA GLY A 40 -0.56 12.10 -11.30
C GLY A 40 0.86 12.58 -11.03
N ASP A 41 1.29 13.55 -11.83
CA ASP A 41 2.53 14.29 -11.54
C ASP A 41 2.22 15.47 -10.60
N GLY A 42 3.19 15.80 -9.74
CA GLY A 42 3.15 16.88 -8.76
C GLY A 42 2.88 16.39 -7.34
N ASP A 43 3.07 17.27 -6.36
CA ASP A 43 2.83 16.95 -4.95
C ASP A 43 1.30 16.78 -4.71
N ASP A 44 0.86 15.55 -4.47
CA ASP A 44 -0.54 15.17 -4.34
C ASP A 44 -0.92 14.75 -2.90
N GLN A 45 -2.24 14.70 -2.66
CA GLN A 45 -2.79 14.27 -1.38
C GLN A 45 -4.02 13.38 -1.58
N ALA A 46 -3.96 12.17 -1.01
CA ALA A 46 -5.08 11.23 -0.93
C ALA A 46 -5.35 10.82 0.53
N LEU A 47 -6.49 11.26 1.07
CA LEU A 47 -6.90 10.93 2.44
C LEU A 47 -8.22 10.15 2.45
N ILE A 48 -8.15 8.87 2.76
CA ILE A 48 -9.34 8.03 2.95
C ILE A 48 -9.78 8.12 4.41
N GLY A 49 -10.97 8.70 4.63
CA GLY A 49 -11.47 9.02 5.96
C GLY A 49 -12.70 8.24 6.38
N GLY A 50 -12.94 8.21 7.69
CA GLY A 50 -14.12 7.59 8.31
C GLY A 50 -14.01 6.08 8.44
N ASP A 51 -15.15 5.41 8.61
CA ASP A 51 -15.24 3.95 8.82
C ASP A 51 -15.27 3.18 7.48
N ILE A 52 -14.50 3.61 6.50
CA ILE A 52 -14.26 2.82 5.29
C ILE A 52 -13.35 1.67 5.69
N LEU A 53 -13.83 0.44 5.48
CA LEU A 53 -13.11 -0.82 5.75
C LEU A 53 -12.83 -1.60 4.46
N LEU A 54 -13.18 -1.02 3.31
CA LEU A 54 -12.90 -1.62 2.01
C LEU A 54 -11.40 -1.45 1.72
N PRO A 55 -10.78 -2.42 1.02
CA PRO A 55 -9.45 -2.23 0.47
C PRO A 55 -9.40 -0.97 -0.41
N VAL A 56 -8.38 -0.15 -0.20
CA VAL A 56 -8.05 0.96 -1.08
C VAL A 56 -6.69 0.73 -1.72
N ILE A 57 -6.59 1.03 -3.01
CA ILE A 57 -5.33 1.17 -3.73
C ILE A 57 -5.12 2.65 -4.00
N ILE A 58 -3.96 3.18 -3.61
CA ILE A 58 -3.57 4.56 -3.86
C ILE A 58 -2.21 4.54 -4.55
N GLU A 59 -2.13 5.14 -5.73
CA GLU A 59 -0.90 5.40 -6.47
C GLU A 59 -0.64 6.91 -6.46
N GLY A 60 0.46 7.34 -5.84
CA GLY A 60 0.90 8.74 -5.73
C GLY A 60 1.44 9.29 -7.04
N GLY A 61 2.34 8.56 -7.68
CA GLY A 61 2.89 8.95 -8.96
C GLY A 61 4.21 9.67 -8.77
N ALA A 62 4.39 10.85 -9.35
CA ALA A 62 5.63 11.60 -9.20
C ALA A 62 5.37 12.87 -8.40
N GLY A 63 6.20 13.19 -7.41
CA GLY A 63 5.98 14.32 -6.51
C GLY A 63 6.14 13.89 -5.06
N ASN A 64 6.00 14.83 -4.13
CA ASN A 64 6.04 14.52 -2.70
C ASN A 64 4.62 14.32 -2.19
N ASP A 65 4.20 13.07 -2.05
CA ASP A 65 2.80 12.73 -1.85
C ASP A 65 2.44 12.43 -0.39
N LEU A 66 1.19 12.72 -0.05
CA LEU A 66 0.61 12.39 1.25
C LEU A 66 -0.54 11.40 1.10
N LEU A 67 -0.29 10.13 1.41
CA LEU A 67 -1.21 9.02 1.18
C LEU A 67 -1.68 8.40 2.51
N TYR A 68 -3.00 8.33 2.71
CA TYR A 68 -3.62 7.67 3.87
C TYR A 68 -4.73 6.71 3.47
N GLY A 69 -4.53 5.41 3.75
CA GLY A 69 -5.45 4.32 3.39
C GLY A 69 -6.67 4.19 4.30
N GLY A 70 -6.61 4.69 5.54
CA GLY A 70 -7.75 4.63 6.46
C GLY A 70 -7.93 3.26 7.12
N GLY A 71 -9.10 2.65 6.98
CA GLY A 71 -9.36 1.29 7.46
C GLY A 71 -9.40 0.29 6.32
N GLY A 72 -9.23 -1.00 6.62
CA GLY A 72 -9.22 -2.06 5.61
C GLY A 72 -7.80 -2.48 5.25
N ASN A 73 -7.66 -3.45 4.34
CA ASN A 73 -6.35 -3.90 3.87
C ASN A 73 -5.97 -3.09 2.63
N ASN A 74 -5.12 -2.09 2.80
CA ASN A 74 -4.82 -1.12 1.75
C ASN A 74 -3.50 -1.43 1.04
N LEU A 75 -3.35 -0.92 -0.18
CA LEU A 75 -2.11 -0.89 -0.93
C LEU A 75 -1.80 0.57 -1.27
N LEU A 76 -0.67 1.08 -0.81
CA LEU A 76 -0.21 2.45 -1.03
C LEU A 76 1.12 2.40 -1.76
N LEU A 77 1.19 3.07 -2.91
CA LEU A 77 2.41 3.28 -3.70
C LEU A 77 2.71 4.78 -3.69
N GLY A 78 3.86 5.17 -3.15
CA GLY A 78 4.34 6.56 -3.20
C GLY A 78 4.71 6.93 -4.62
N GLY A 79 5.75 6.28 -5.14
CA GLY A 79 6.22 6.49 -6.50
C GLY A 79 7.54 7.27 -6.47
N ASP A 80 7.70 8.27 -7.32
CA ASP A 80 8.91 9.10 -7.34
C ASP A 80 8.75 10.31 -6.41
N GLY A 81 9.57 10.45 -5.36
CA GLY A 81 9.63 11.67 -4.56
C GLY A 81 9.95 11.45 -3.09
N LEU A 82 9.52 12.37 -2.23
CA LEU A 82 9.55 12.19 -0.78
C LEU A 82 8.12 12.00 -0.32
N ASP A 83 7.74 10.75 -0.07
CA ASP A 83 6.37 10.39 0.19
C ASP A 83 6.11 10.08 1.67
N LEU A 84 4.90 10.39 2.11
CA LEU A 84 4.38 10.01 3.42
C LEU A 84 3.21 9.05 3.24
N LEU A 85 3.46 7.77 3.51
CA LEU A 85 2.49 6.70 3.40
C LEU A 85 2.00 6.27 4.78
N MET A 86 0.69 6.24 4.95
CA MET A 86 0.02 5.84 6.19
C MET A 86 -1.03 4.76 5.91
N GLY A 87 -0.75 3.52 6.30
CA GLY A 87 -1.65 2.38 6.07
C GLY A 87 -2.95 2.46 6.87
N GLY A 88 -2.83 2.83 8.14
CA GLY A 88 -3.98 2.98 9.04
C GLY A 88 -4.34 1.67 9.75
N ARG A 89 -5.61 1.27 9.77
CA ARG A 89 -6.07 0.01 10.42
C ARG A 89 -6.25 -1.08 9.38
N GLY A 90 -5.79 -2.28 9.67
CA GLY A 90 -5.89 -3.44 8.78
C GLY A 90 -4.50 -3.90 8.37
N ARG A 91 -4.42 -4.87 7.47
CA ARG A 91 -3.15 -5.40 6.96
C ARG A 91 -2.81 -4.68 5.68
N ASN A 92 -1.90 -3.73 5.74
CA ASN A 92 -1.58 -2.85 4.62
C ASN A 92 -0.29 -3.28 3.92
N ILE A 93 -0.15 -2.85 2.68
CA ILE A 93 1.08 -2.91 1.90
C ILE A 93 1.44 -1.48 1.56
N LEU A 94 2.64 -1.05 1.94
CA LEU A 94 3.17 0.28 1.69
C LEU A 94 4.47 0.10 0.89
N ILE A 95 4.52 0.72 -0.29
CA ILE A 95 5.69 0.73 -1.18
C ILE A 95 6.09 2.19 -1.34
N GLY A 96 7.27 2.57 -0.81
CA GLY A 96 7.76 3.95 -0.87
C GLY A 96 7.99 4.37 -2.31
N GLY A 97 8.82 3.61 -3.01
CA GLY A 97 9.15 3.88 -4.41
C GLY A 97 10.56 4.39 -4.52
N ARG A 98 10.76 5.57 -5.08
CA ARG A 98 12.07 6.19 -5.30
C ARG A 98 12.13 7.51 -4.55
N GLY A 99 13.17 7.69 -3.74
CA GLY A 99 13.40 8.86 -2.92
C GLY A 99 13.20 8.53 -1.44
N SER A 100 13.34 9.55 -0.60
CA SER A 100 13.42 9.32 0.85
C SER A 100 12.04 9.36 1.49
N ASP A 101 11.50 8.20 1.84
CA ASP A 101 10.10 8.04 2.21
C ASP A 101 9.88 7.80 3.71
N LEU A 102 8.65 8.10 4.15
CA LEU A 102 8.16 7.78 5.49
C LEU A 102 6.96 6.85 5.41
N LEU A 103 7.15 5.61 5.83
CA LEU A 103 6.13 4.56 5.80
C LEU A 103 5.65 4.25 7.22
N LEU A 104 4.37 4.47 7.47
CA LEU A 104 3.69 4.21 8.73
C LEU A 104 2.62 3.12 8.52
N GLY A 105 2.94 1.88 8.90
CA GLY A 105 2.02 0.73 8.74
C GLY A 105 0.72 0.94 9.51
N GLY A 106 0.84 1.26 10.79
CA GLY A 106 -0.27 1.61 11.66
C GLY A 106 -0.66 0.43 12.53
N GLY A 107 -1.86 -0.13 12.34
CA GLY A 107 -2.34 -1.22 13.14
C GLY A 107 -2.77 -2.41 12.31
N GLY A 108 -2.09 -3.55 12.48
CA GLY A 108 -2.35 -4.79 11.78
C GLY A 108 -1.06 -5.52 11.51
N GLU A 109 -1.06 -6.44 10.56
CA GLU A 109 0.19 -7.03 10.08
C GLU A 109 0.50 -6.35 8.77
N ASP A 110 1.45 -5.43 8.77
CA ASP A 110 1.75 -4.59 7.61
C ASP A 110 2.99 -5.09 6.87
N LEU A 111 3.03 -4.87 5.56
CA LEU A 111 4.18 -5.08 4.70
C LEU A 111 4.68 -3.71 4.25
N LEU A 112 5.90 -3.35 4.62
CA LEU A 112 6.52 -2.07 4.26
C LEU A 112 7.76 -2.34 3.41
N ILE A 113 7.78 -1.76 2.21
CA ILE A 113 8.87 -1.84 1.24
C ILE A 113 9.40 -0.42 1.06
N ALA A 114 10.65 -0.21 1.43
CA ALA A 114 11.30 1.09 1.39
C ALA A 114 11.39 1.62 -0.05
N GLY A 115 12.05 0.84 -0.91
CA GLY A 115 12.19 1.13 -2.32
C GLY A 115 11.00 0.70 -3.18
N SER A 116 11.33 0.31 -4.40
CA SER A 116 10.40 0.01 -5.48
C SER A 116 10.16 -1.51 -5.63
N THR A 117 9.18 -1.88 -6.44
CA THR A 117 9.02 -3.25 -6.93
C THR A 117 8.94 -3.26 -8.44
N VAL A 118 9.33 -4.34 -9.11
CA VAL A 118 9.12 -4.47 -10.57
C VAL A 118 7.64 -4.39 -10.98
N TYR A 119 6.73 -4.44 -10.00
CA TYR A 119 5.30 -4.27 -10.16
C TYR A 119 4.82 -2.86 -9.77
N ASP A 120 5.66 -1.87 -9.51
CA ASP A 120 5.24 -0.48 -9.30
C ASP A 120 5.31 0.35 -10.57
N SER A 121 6.28 0.05 -11.44
CA SER A 121 6.54 0.86 -12.62
C SER A 121 5.42 0.66 -13.62
N GLY A 122 4.70 1.74 -13.92
CA GLY A 122 3.56 1.77 -14.84
C GLY A 122 3.90 1.47 -16.31
N ASP A 123 5.04 0.82 -16.59
CA ASP A 123 5.44 0.45 -17.95
C ASP A 123 4.72 -0.85 -18.37
N ALA A 124 3.48 -0.64 -18.82
CA ALA A 124 2.73 -1.45 -19.78
C ALA A 124 2.18 -2.83 -19.36
N GLY A 125 0.94 -2.81 -18.86
CA GLY A 125 -0.06 -3.85 -19.14
C GLY A 125 -0.81 -4.39 -17.94
N LEU A 126 -1.92 -5.10 -18.20
CA LEU A 126 -2.80 -5.78 -17.23
C LEU A 126 -2.04 -6.59 -16.14
N ALA A 127 -0.77 -6.94 -16.37
CA ALA A 127 0.09 -7.63 -15.42
C ALA A 127 0.48 -6.84 -14.15
N HIS A 128 0.58 -5.50 -14.20
CA HIS A 128 0.93 -4.67 -13.03
C HIS A 128 -0.18 -4.73 -11.96
N GLU A 129 -1.41 -4.38 -12.36
CA GLU A 129 -2.55 -4.39 -11.45
C GLU A 129 -2.84 -5.81 -10.97
N ASP A 130 -2.79 -6.81 -11.86
CA ASP A 130 -2.96 -8.21 -11.50
C ASP A 130 -1.92 -8.67 -10.46
N ALA A 131 -0.66 -8.26 -10.59
CA ALA A 131 0.41 -8.62 -9.67
C ALA A 131 0.19 -8.04 -8.27
N LEU A 132 0.00 -6.73 -8.18
CA LEU A 132 -0.23 -6.03 -6.93
C LEU A 132 -1.51 -6.50 -6.24
N LEU A 133 -2.56 -6.78 -7.01
CA LEU A 133 -3.80 -7.37 -6.49
C LEU A 133 -3.60 -8.78 -5.98
N ALA A 134 -2.80 -9.59 -6.65
CA ALA A 134 -2.50 -10.96 -6.22
C ALA A 134 -1.64 -10.95 -4.94
N ILE A 135 -0.66 -10.06 -4.84
CA ILE A 135 0.15 -9.83 -3.64
C ILE A 135 -0.76 -9.38 -2.48
N LEU A 136 -1.63 -8.39 -2.71
CA LEU A 136 -2.61 -7.93 -1.72
C LEU A 136 -3.57 -9.05 -1.29
N ALA A 137 -4.00 -9.91 -2.21
CA ALA A 137 -4.86 -11.04 -1.91
C ALA A 137 -4.17 -12.07 -1.01
N GLU A 138 -2.89 -12.39 -1.26
CA GLU A 138 -2.11 -13.28 -0.40
C GLU A 138 -1.89 -12.65 0.98
N TRP A 139 -1.48 -11.38 1.05
CA TRP A 139 -1.23 -10.70 2.31
C TRP A 139 -2.50 -10.53 3.16
N GLY A 140 -3.62 -10.25 2.50
CA GLY A 140 -4.94 -10.12 3.11
C GLY A 140 -5.62 -11.46 3.45
N SER A 141 -5.04 -12.59 3.06
CA SER A 141 -5.65 -13.91 3.27
C SER A 141 -5.76 -14.31 4.75
N SER A 142 -6.58 -15.33 5.04
CA SER A 142 -6.71 -15.88 6.40
C SER A 142 -5.54 -16.77 6.82
N ARG A 143 -4.48 -16.86 6.00
CA ARG A 143 -3.29 -17.65 6.31
C ARG A 143 -2.51 -17.00 7.46
N ASP A 144 -1.74 -17.80 8.17
CA ASP A 144 -0.85 -17.26 9.20
C ASP A 144 0.26 -16.40 8.57
N TYR A 145 0.89 -15.58 9.41
CA TYR A 145 1.94 -14.64 9.01
C TYR A 145 3.12 -15.33 8.29
N ALA A 146 3.62 -16.44 8.82
CA ALA A 146 4.77 -17.14 8.24
C ALA A 146 4.42 -17.74 6.87
N THR A 147 3.24 -18.33 6.73
CA THR A 147 2.77 -18.88 5.45
C THR A 147 2.64 -17.80 4.37
N ARG A 148 2.10 -16.62 4.70
CA ARG A 148 1.99 -15.50 3.74
C ARG A 148 3.35 -15.04 3.26
N ILE A 149 4.32 -14.89 4.17
CA ILE A 149 5.70 -14.53 3.83
C ILE A 149 6.32 -15.55 2.88
N GLU A 150 6.21 -16.84 3.18
CA GLU A 150 6.81 -17.87 2.34
C GLU A 150 6.14 -17.96 0.96
N ASN A 151 4.82 -17.74 0.87
CA ASN A 151 4.13 -17.67 -0.42
C ASN A 151 4.56 -16.45 -1.24
N LEU A 152 4.70 -15.28 -0.60
CA LEU A 152 5.15 -14.05 -1.25
C LEU A 152 6.62 -14.11 -1.66
N LYS A 153 7.48 -14.81 -0.92
CA LYS A 153 8.89 -15.05 -1.32
C LYS A 153 9.05 -16.13 -2.39
N GLY A 154 7.96 -16.75 -2.82
CA GLY A 154 8.02 -17.84 -3.79
C GLY A 154 8.61 -19.16 -3.27
N THR A 155 8.77 -19.32 -1.96
CA THR A 155 9.33 -20.51 -1.29
C THR A 155 8.27 -21.42 -0.64
N GLY A 156 7.01 -20.98 -0.54
CA GLY A 156 5.90 -21.71 0.09
C GLY A 156 5.30 -22.82 -0.77
N ALA A 157 4.80 -23.90 -0.16
CA ALA A 157 4.33 -25.10 -0.87
C ALA A 157 2.81 -25.12 -1.22
N GLY A 158 2.08 -24.02 -1.06
CA GLY A 158 0.60 -24.00 -1.17
C GLY A 158 0.04 -23.50 -2.51
N GLU A 159 -1.30 -23.60 -2.66
CA GLU A 159 -2.10 -22.89 -3.66
C GLU A 159 -2.00 -21.37 -3.40
N ARG A 160 -0.92 -20.76 -3.93
CA ARG A 160 -0.54 -19.36 -3.78
C ARG A 160 -1.60 -18.44 -4.39
N ALA A 161 -2.19 -17.54 -3.60
CA ALA A 161 -3.15 -16.56 -4.13
C ALA A 161 -2.44 -15.48 -4.95
N ASN A 162 -1.17 -15.23 -4.66
CA ASN A 162 -0.28 -14.34 -5.41
C ASN A 162 0.21 -14.93 -6.74
N GLY A 163 -0.16 -16.17 -7.09
CA GLY A 163 0.23 -16.80 -8.36
C GLY A 163 1.74 -16.93 -8.53
N SER A 164 2.27 -16.36 -9.61
CA SER A 164 3.70 -16.31 -9.93
C SER A 164 4.37 -14.98 -9.55
N PHE A 165 3.66 -14.10 -8.84
CA PHE A 165 4.17 -12.79 -8.44
C PHE A 165 4.80 -12.90 -7.06
N PHE A 166 6.12 -12.69 -6.98
CA PHE A 166 6.89 -12.81 -5.75
C PHE A 166 7.51 -11.48 -5.35
N LEU A 167 7.76 -11.33 -4.05
CA LEU A 167 8.52 -10.26 -3.41
C LEU A 167 9.82 -10.88 -2.88
N ASP A 168 10.79 -10.99 -3.79
CA ASP A 168 12.12 -11.52 -3.51
C ASP A 168 13.18 -10.50 -3.95
N GLY A 169 14.46 -10.86 -3.84
CA GLY A 169 15.57 -9.97 -4.18
C GLY A 169 15.71 -9.67 -5.68
N GLU A 170 14.90 -10.28 -6.55
CA GLU A 170 14.85 -9.97 -7.99
C GLU A 170 13.70 -9.02 -8.33
N THR A 171 12.64 -8.98 -7.52
CA THR A 171 11.42 -8.21 -7.79
C THR A 171 11.26 -6.96 -6.93
N VAL A 172 12.07 -6.83 -5.89
CA VAL A 172 12.13 -5.64 -5.03
C VAL A 172 13.42 -4.91 -5.33
N GLU A 173 13.29 -3.66 -5.74
CA GLU A 173 14.42 -2.82 -6.13
C GLU A 173 14.68 -1.79 -5.03
N ASP A 174 15.89 -1.85 -4.48
CA ASP A 174 16.42 -0.80 -3.62
C ASP A 174 16.65 0.46 -4.45
N ASP A 175 16.11 1.57 -4.00
CA ASP A 175 16.16 2.86 -4.69
C ASP A 175 17.40 3.69 -4.29
N LEU A 176 18.15 3.19 -3.31
CA LEU A 176 19.31 3.79 -2.70
C LEU A 176 19.04 5.13 -1.98
N ALA A 177 17.80 5.42 -1.57
CA ALA A 177 17.51 6.54 -0.70
C ALA A 177 17.55 6.13 0.78
N LEU A 178 17.33 7.10 1.67
CA LEU A 178 17.17 6.81 3.10
C LEU A 178 15.68 6.82 3.41
N ASP A 179 15.18 5.69 3.90
CA ASP A 179 13.78 5.59 4.30
C ASP A 179 13.59 5.42 5.81
N LEU A 180 12.41 5.81 6.28
CA LEU A 180 11.96 5.60 7.64
C LEU A 180 10.69 4.76 7.68
N LEU A 181 10.81 3.53 8.20
CA LEU A 181 9.71 2.59 8.29
C LEU A 181 9.31 2.38 9.76
N ILE A 182 8.01 2.52 10.04
CA ILE A 182 7.41 2.33 11.36
C ILE A 182 6.20 1.40 11.20
N GLY A 183 6.36 0.13 11.60
CA GLY A 183 5.30 -0.87 11.46
C GLY A 183 4.08 -0.58 12.34
N GLY A 184 4.30 -0.23 13.60
CA GLY A 184 3.22 0.08 14.55
C GLY A 184 2.79 -1.14 15.36
N SER A 185 1.49 -1.46 15.41
CA SER A 185 0.97 -2.58 16.22
C SER A 185 0.69 -3.81 15.36
N GLY A 186 1.03 -5.01 15.85
CA GLY A 186 0.87 -6.29 15.13
C GLY A 186 2.23 -6.87 14.73
N MET A 187 2.30 -7.72 13.70
CA MET A 187 3.57 -8.25 13.20
C MET A 187 3.81 -7.75 11.78
N ASP A 188 4.86 -6.97 11.62
CA ASP A 188 5.16 -6.28 10.39
C ASP A 188 6.34 -6.95 9.66
N TRP A 189 6.29 -6.92 8.33
CA TRP A 189 7.37 -7.36 7.45
C TRP A 189 7.97 -6.16 6.74
N PHE A 190 9.26 -5.94 6.96
CA PHE A 190 10.04 -4.87 6.35
C PHE A 190 10.95 -5.43 5.24
N LEU A 191 10.98 -4.74 4.11
CA LEU A 191 11.99 -4.90 3.08
C LEU A 191 12.70 -3.55 2.97
N ALA A 192 13.94 -3.49 3.44
CA ALA A 192 14.66 -2.23 3.66
C ALA A 192 16.17 -2.46 3.58
N GLU A 193 16.92 -1.49 3.07
CA GLU A 193 18.37 -1.57 2.87
C GLU A 193 19.11 -1.62 4.22
N PRO A 194 19.81 -2.73 4.55
CA PRO A 194 20.50 -2.86 5.83
C PRO A 194 21.61 -1.81 6.01
N GLY A 195 21.51 -1.02 7.08
CA GLY A 195 22.53 -0.04 7.45
C GLY A 195 22.32 1.35 6.84
N LYS A 196 21.24 1.52 6.08
CA LYS A 196 20.81 2.81 5.57
C LYS A 196 19.43 3.14 6.07
N ASP A 197 18.44 2.30 5.78
CA ASP A 197 17.08 2.54 6.20
C ASP A 197 16.90 2.37 7.70
N LEU A 198 16.01 3.18 8.24
CA LEU A 198 15.74 3.23 9.65
C LEU A 198 14.41 2.54 9.96
N LEU A 199 14.51 1.42 10.69
CA LEU A 199 13.34 0.72 11.24
C LEU A 199 13.13 1.15 12.69
N LEU A 200 12.04 1.87 12.98
CA LEU A 200 11.71 2.29 14.35
C LEU A 200 10.60 1.44 14.96
N GLY A 201 10.75 1.14 16.26
CA GLY A 201 9.74 0.40 17.01
C GLY A 201 9.63 -1.08 16.64
N ARG A 202 10.59 -1.63 15.89
CA ARG A 202 10.61 -3.02 15.44
C ARG A 202 10.55 -4.00 16.61
N LYS A 203 9.68 -5.01 16.49
CA LYS A 203 9.51 -6.09 17.46
C LYS A 203 10.44 -7.26 17.12
N ALA A 204 10.77 -8.09 18.12
CA ALA A 204 11.79 -9.14 17.98
C ALA A 204 11.46 -10.23 16.94
N ASN A 205 10.18 -10.48 16.67
CA ASN A 205 9.71 -11.52 15.77
C ASN A 205 9.29 -10.99 14.39
N GLU A 206 9.49 -9.70 14.13
CA GLU A 206 9.21 -9.09 12.84
C GLU A 206 10.27 -9.46 11.81
N ARG A 207 9.84 -9.56 10.56
CA ARG A 207 10.72 -9.99 9.48
C ARG A 207 11.39 -8.76 8.86
N VAL A 208 12.69 -8.86 8.63
CA VAL A 208 13.44 -7.90 7.80
C VAL A 208 14.20 -8.71 6.77
N ASN A 209 14.06 -8.31 5.50
CA ASN A 209 14.90 -8.81 4.41
C ASN A 209 15.75 -7.66 3.89
#